data_AF-A0A0G2GKD8-F1
#
_entry.id   AF-A0A0G2GKD8-F1
#
_cell.length_a   1.000
_cell.length_b   1.000
_cell.length_c   1.000
_cell.angle_alpha   90.00
_cell.angle_beta   90.00
_cell.angle_gamma   90.00
#
_symmetry.space_group_name_H-M   'P 1'
#
loop_
_entity.id
_entity.type
_entity.pdbx_description
1 polymer ?
#
loop_
_entity_poly.entity_id
_entity_poly.type
_entity_poly.pdbx_seq_one_letter_code
_entity_poly.pdbx_strand_id
1 'polypeptide(L)'
;MFSTHATLDAASVDRKARLAKLASLKRKQPEPDTTGATDDNPTRSQSENGTDVSTSVTKAYFSGRNYDPEIRGPKLGFENAPTTGVITLEEKAHELSEKAREQAAKEEEEAEKAGIDLFKLQPKKANWDLKRDLDKKKEILNVKTQNAIARLVRERIQNAKKEAKSRQKTDLQPQVDKEGEEMGIEGSTLVEGINLREQEEREEERKERELDDEGPI
;
A
#
# COMPACT_ATOMS: atom_id res chain seq x y z
N MET A 1 -18.14 43.75 -16.38
CA MET A 1 -17.27 43.01 -15.44
C MET A 1 -16.22 43.91 -14.74
N PHE A 2 -16.42 45.23 -14.62
CA PHE A 2 -15.41 46.18 -14.08
C PHE A 2 -15.61 46.55 -12.60
N SER A 3 -16.67 46.06 -11.96
CA SER A 3 -17.11 46.49 -10.63
C SER A 3 -16.38 45.80 -9.47
N THR A 4 -15.80 44.61 -9.69
CA THR A 4 -15.22 43.78 -8.64
C THR A 4 -13.88 44.30 -8.14
N HIS A 5 -13.04 44.83 -9.02
CA HIS A 5 -11.73 45.40 -8.65
C HIS A 5 -11.89 46.63 -7.75
N ALA A 6 -12.85 47.51 -8.06
CA ALA A 6 -13.16 48.67 -7.22
C ALA A 6 -13.66 48.27 -5.82
N THR A 7 -14.41 47.17 -5.69
CA THR A 7 -14.88 46.68 -4.38
C THR A 7 -13.74 46.08 -3.55
N LEU A 8 -12.82 45.36 -4.21
CA LEU A 8 -11.63 44.78 -3.56
C LEU A 8 -10.66 45.86 -3.10
N ASP A 9 -10.45 46.89 -3.90
CA ASP A 9 -9.59 48.02 -3.55
C ASP A 9 -10.16 48.79 -2.36
N ALA A 10 -11.48 49.06 -2.34
CA ALA A 10 -12.15 49.67 -1.19
C ALA A 10 -12.00 48.84 0.10
N ALA A 11 -12.19 47.52 0.03
CA ALA A 11 -12.01 46.62 1.16
C ALA A 11 -10.55 46.58 1.68
N SER A 12 -9.57 46.73 0.78
CA SER A 12 -8.15 46.77 1.14
C SER A 12 -7.81 48.05 1.93
N VAL A 13 -8.36 49.19 1.53
CA VAL A 13 -8.19 50.49 2.19
C VAL A 13 -8.82 50.47 3.58
N ASP A 14 -10.02 49.90 3.73
CA ASP A 14 -10.68 49.73 5.02
C ASP A 14 -9.90 48.84 5.99
N ARG A 15 -9.30 47.74 5.50
CA ARG A 15 -8.44 46.87 6.30
C ARG A 15 -7.19 47.61 6.76
N LYS A 16 -6.54 48.38 5.88
CA LYS A 16 -5.36 49.18 6.21
C LYS A 16 -5.67 50.22 7.28
N ALA A 17 -6.82 50.89 7.17
CA ALA A 17 -7.28 51.86 8.17
C ALA A 17 -7.58 51.20 9.53
N ARG A 18 -8.22 50.01 9.55
CA ARG A 18 -8.43 49.23 10.78
C ARG A 18 -7.10 48.84 11.44
N LEU A 19 -6.14 48.34 10.67
CA LEU A 19 -4.83 47.95 11.20
C LEU A 19 -4.06 49.14 11.76
N ALA A 20 -4.11 50.31 11.11
CA ALA A 20 -3.50 51.53 11.63
C ALA A 20 -4.10 51.96 12.98
N LYS A 21 -5.43 51.85 13.14
CA LYS A 21 -6.11 52.10 14.42
C LYS A 21 -5.72 51.11 15.51
N LEU A 22 -5.54 49.83 15.17
CA LEU A 22 -5.10 48.82 16.14
C LEU A 22 -3.62 49.00 16.52
N ALA A 23 -2.78 49.43 15.57
CA ALA A 23 -1.38 49.72 15.82
C ALA A 23 -1.18 50.92 16.76
N SER A 24 -2.02 51.97 16.65
CA SER A 24 -1.96 53.08 17.61
C SER A 24 -2.48 52.70 19.00
N LEU A 25 -3.44 51.78 19.11
CA LEU A 25 -3.91 51.24 20.40
C LEU A 25 -2.85 50.38 21.10
N LYS A 26 -2.11 49.53 20.37
CA LYS A 26 -1.02 48.72 20.96
C LYS A 26 0.08 49.57 21.59
N ARG A 27 0.31 50.78 21.06
CA ARG A 27 1.34 51.71 21.57
C ARG A 27 0.82 52.64 22.68
N LYS A 28 -0.45 52.52 23.09
CA LYS A 28 -1.09 53.38 24.10
C LYS A 28 -1.53 52.62 25.36
N GLN A 29 -1.23 51.33 25.47
CA GLN A 29 -1.32 50.63 26.75
C GLN A 29 -0.15 51.13 27.62
N PRO A 30 -0.39 51.75 28.78
CA PRO A 30 0.68 52.02 29.74
C PRO A 30 1.07 50.68 30.40
N GLU A 31 2.28 50.21 30.13
CA GLU A 31 2.92 49.14 30.91
C GLU A 31 3.08 49.64 32.36
N PRO A 32 2.83 48.81 33.39
CA PRO A 32 3.18 49.15 34.77
C PRO A 32 4.71 49.15 34.92
N ASP A 33 5.19 50.16 35.64
CA ASP A 33 6.60 50.49 35.85
C ASP A 33 7.48 49.28 36.22
N THR A 34 8.38 48.91 35.31
CA THR A 34 9.63 48.22 35.67
C THR A 34 10.79 49.11 35.28
N THR A 35 11.41 49.69 36.29
CA THR A 35 12.62 50.51 36.25
C THR A 35 13.77 49.83 35.53
N GLY A 36 14.42 50.52 34.60
CA GLY A 36 15.70 50.09 34.04
C GLY A 36 16.01 50.75 32.70
N ALA A 37 16.61 51.95 32.75
CA ALA A 37 17.23 52.56 31.58
C ALA A 37 18.47 51.75 31.18
N THR A 38 18.44 51.19 29.98
CA THR A 38 19.63 51.03 29.13
C THR A 38 19.17 51.10 27.69
N ASP A 39 19.66 52.14 27.03
CA ASP A 39 19.60 52.41 25.60
C ASP A 39 20.36 51.29 24.88
N ASP A 40 19.65 50.37 24.21
CA ASP A 40 20.24 49.55 23.15
C ASP A 40 19.17 48.97 22.23
N ASN A 41 19.41 49.22 20.96
CA ASN A 41 18.57 49.00 19.80
C ASN A 41 18.55 47.51 19.40
N PRO A 42 17.40 46.80 19.32
CA PRO A 42 17.38 45.48 18.71
C PRO A 42 16.83 45.55 17.29
N THR A 43 17.77 45.48 16.33
CA THR A 43 17.55 44.88 15.02
C THR A 43 16.92 43.50 15.24
N ARG A 44 15.63 43.37 14.89
CA ARG A 44 14.86 42.14 15.02
C ARG A 44 15.28 41.15 13.93
N SER A 45 16.32 40.36 14.20
CA SER A 45 16.53 39.07 13.57
C SER A 45 15.41 38.13 14.02
N GLN A 46 14.73 37.55 13.03
CA GLN A 46 13.77 36.48 13.23
C GLN A 46 14.52 35.26 13.77
N SER A 47 14.23 34.86 15.01
CA SER A 47 14.50 33.51 15.50
C SER A 47 13.17 32.94 15.97
N GLU A 48 12.76 31.90 15.27
CA GLU A 48 11.61 31.07 15.56
C GLU A 48 11.96 30.20 16.76
N ASN A 49 11.22 30.34 17.87
CA ASN A 49 11.02 29.29 18.86
C ASN A 49 9.91 29.72 19.82
N GLY A 50 8.68 29.43 19.43
CA GLY A 50 7.52 29.52 20.30
C GLY A 50 7.29 28.17 20.97
N THR A 51 7.77 27.97 22.19
CA THR A 51 7.32 26.80 22.99
C THR A 51 7.27 27.02 24.50
N ASP A 52 7.74 28.13 25.07
CA ASP A 52 8.04 28.14 26.52
C ASP A 52 7.06 28.92 27.42
N VAL A 53 5.97 29.48 26.88
CA VAL A 53 5.00 30.28 27.68
C VAL A 53 3.77 29.46 28.12
N SER A 54 3.47 28.35 27.45
CA SER A 54 2.30 27.50 27.77
C SER A 54 2.54 26.47 28.89
N THR A 55 3.80 26.12 29.14
CA THR A 55 4.23 25.16 30.18
C THR A 55 4.15 25.76 31.59
N SER A 56 4.38 27.07 31.74
CA SER A 56 4.40 27.75 33.04
C SER A 56 3.00 27.90 33.66
N VAL A 57 2.01 28.25 32.83
CA VAL A 57 0.62 28.43 33.26
C VAL A 57 0.01 27.07 33.66
N THR A 58 0.29 26.01 32.91
CA THR A 58 -0.23 24.66 33.18
C THR A 58 0.35 24.01 34.44
N LYS A 59 1.63 24.28 34.77
CA LYS A 59 2.27 23.79 36.01
C LYS A 59 1.66 24.39 37.28
N ALA A 60 1.18 25.65 37.23
CA ALA A 60 0.51 26.30 38.36
C ALA A 60 -0.87 25.69 38.69
N TYR A 61 -1.65 25.28 37.68
CA TYR A 61 -2.99 24.71 37.85
C TYR A 61 -3.03 23.19 38.08
N PHE A 62 -1.88 22.49 38.03
CA PHE A 62 -1.79 21.05 38.32
C PHE A 62 -1.53 20.70 39.79
N SER A 63 -1.40 21.71 40.66
CA SER A 63 -1.00 21.55 42.07
C SER A 63 -2.01 20.83 42.98
N GLY A 64 -3.19 20.47 42.47
CA GLY A 64 -4.23 19.73 43.21
C GLY A 64 -4.38 18.25 42.85
N ARG A 65 -3.51 17.68 42.00
CA ARG A 65 -3.59 16.27 41.58
C ARG A 65 -2.53 15.41 42.28
N ASN A 66 -2.91 14.21 42.72
CA ASN A 66 -1.99 13.24 43.36
C ASN A 66 -1.12 12.49 42.32
N TYR A 67 -0.91 13.02 41.12
CA TYR A 67 -0.13 12.41 40.04
C TYR A 67 0.99 13.36 39.60
N ASP A 68 2.21 12.84 39.57
CA ASP A 68 3.37 13.53 39.05
C ASP A 68 3.61 13.14 37.58
N PRO A 69 3.50 14.07 36.63
CA PRO A 69 3.70 13.77 35.21
C PRO A 69 5.16 13.46 34.84
N GLU A 70 6.13 13.91 35.64
CA GLU A 70 7.55 13.65 35.37
C GLU A 70 7.91 12.20 35.77
N ILE A 71 7.37 11.74 36.90
CA ILE A 71 7.56 10.38 37.44
C ILE A 71 6.50 9.40 36.88
N ARG A 72 5.48 9.92 36.19
CA ARG A 72 4.28 9.19 35.73
C ARG A 72 3.65 8.30 36.82
N GLY A 73 3.60 8.81 38.04
CA GLY A 73 3.23 8.03 39.22
C GLY A 73 2.57 8.86 40.32
N PRO A 74 2.04 8.21 41.38
CA PRO A 74 1.43 8.92 42.49
C PRO A 74 2.47 9.71 43.29
N LYS A 75 2.11 10.92 43.72
CA LYS A 75 3.02 11.86 44.39
C LYS A 75 3.23 11.56 45.88
N LEU A 76 2.21 11.05 46.57
CA LEU A 76 2.29 10.77 48.01
C LEU A 76 1.45 9.54 48.39
N GLY A 77 1.99 8.70 49.29
CA GLY A 77 1.25 7.65 49.98
C GLY A 77 1.49 6.22 49.52
N PHE A 78 2.46 5.96 48.63
CA PHE A 78 2.81 4.61 48.21
C PHE A 78 4.33 4.42 48.25
N GLU A 79 4.80 3.38 48.96
CA GLU A 79 6.22 2.97 49.03
C GLU A 79 6.73 2.48 47.66
N ASN A 80 5.84 1.86 46.87
CA ASN A 80 6.08 1.45 45.49
C ASN A 80 4.95 1.99 44.60
N ALA A 81 5.24 2.45 43.38
CA ALA A 81 4.19 2.91 42.48
C ALA A 81 3.22 1.74 42.19
N PRO A 82 1.90 1.94 42.32
CA PRO A 82 0.90 0.86 42.17
C PRO A 82 0.86 0.25 40.75
N THR A 83 1.53 0.90 39.80
CA THR A 83 1.73 0.44 38.42
C THR A 83 2.94 -0.48 38.25
N THR A 84 3.80 -0.66 39.26
CA THR A 84 4.98 -1.53 39.15
C THR A 84 4.56 -2.99 39.04
N GLY A 85 4.89 -3.64 37.92
CA GLY A 85 4.67 -5.07 37.69
C GLY A 85 3.37 -5.42 36.96
N VAL A 86 2.55 -4.43 36.59
CA VAL A 86 1.34 -4.65 35.77
C VAL A 86 1.53 -3.99 34.41
N ILE A 87 1.35 -4.76 33.33
CA ILE A 87 1.41 -4.23 31.96
C ILE A 87 0.24 -3.25 31.80
N THR A 88 0.57 -1.97 31.68
CA THR A 88 -0.44 -0.91 31.54
C THR A 88 -0.86 -0.76 30.08
N LEU A 89 -2.07 -0.24 29.85
CA LEU A 89 -2.52 0.10 28.49
C LEU A 89 -1.65 1.20 27.87
N GLU A 90 -1.11 2.10 28.69
CA GLU A 90 -0.22 3.18 28.26
C GLU A 90 1.10 2.62 27.71
N GLU A 91 1.72 1.66 28.41
CA GLU A 91 2.92 0.96 27.97
C GLU A 91 2.67 0.19 26.68
N LYS A 92 1.55 -0.54 26.58
CA LYS A 92 1.17 -1.25 25.36
C LYS A 92 0.90 -0.31 24.18
N ALA A 93 0.28 0.85 24.43
CA ALA A 93 0.04 1.86 23.41
C ALA A 93 1.36 2.48 22.93
N HIS A 94 2.29 2.75 23.85
CA HIS A 94 3.63 3.24 23.53
C HIS A 94 4.40 2.22 22.68
N GLU A 95 4.39 0.94 23.05
CA GLU A 95 5.00 -0.11 22.22
C GLU A 95 4.38 -0.17 20.81
N LEU A 96 3.06 -0.04 20.69
CA LEU A 96 2.38 -0.05 19.40
C LEU A 96 2.78 1.16 18.57
N SER A 97 2.89 2.36 19.17
CA SER A 97 3.32 3.56 18.46
C SER A 97 4.76 3.45 17.99
N GLU A 98 5.67 2.92 18.82
CA GLU A 98 7.06 2.70 18.43
C GLU A 98 7.15 1.66 17.31
N LYS A 99 6.42 0.53 17.41
CA LYS A 99 6.35 -0.48 16.35
C LYS A 99 5.80 0.09 15.03
N ALA A 100 4.75 0.91 15.10
CA ALA A 100 4.19 1.56 13.91
C ALA A 100 5.18 2.55 13.29
N ARG A 101 5.91 3.31 14.13
CA ARG A 101 6.95 4.23 13.67
C ARG A 101 8.11 3.50 13.01
N GLU A 102 8.58 2.40 13.60
CA GLU A 102 9.62 1.55 13.01
C GLU A 102 9.19 0.92 11.69
N GLN A 103 7.94 0.46 11.60
CA GLN A 103 7.39 -0.09 10.35
C GLN A 103 7.32 0.97 9.26
N ALA A 104 6.79 2.16 9.57
CA ALA A 104 6.74 3.26 8.63
C ALA A 104 8.15 3.68 8.18
N ALA A 105 9.12 3.76 9.09
CA ALA A 105 10.51 4.08 8.76
C ALA A 105 11.14 3.01 7.86
N LYS A 106 10.86 1.72 8.10
CA LYS A 106 11.34 0.62 7.22
C LYS A 106 10.71 0.69 5.83
N GLU A 107 9.41 0.95 5.73
CA GLU A 107 8.72 1.12 4.44
C GLU A 107 9.25 2.34 3.67
N GLU A 108 9.54 3.44 4.37
CA GLU A 108 10.16 4.63 3.78
C GLU A 108 11.59 4.34 3.31
N GLU A 109 12.42 3.71 4.13
CA GLU A 109 13.76 3.27 3.73
C GLU A 109 13.74 2.29 2.54
N GLU A 110 12.77 1.38 2.49
CA GLU A 110 12.60 0.45 1.37
C GLU A 110 12.15 1.20 0.10
N ALA A 111 11.27 2.19 0.22
CA ALA A 111 10.86 3.05 -0.88
C ALA A 111 12.01 3.94 -1.39
N GLU A 112 12.85 4.45 -0.48
CA GLU A 112 14.05 5.22 -0.81
C GLU A 112 15.13 4.35 -1.47
N LYS A 113 15.40 3.15 -0.92
CA LYS A 113 16.34 2.17 -1.50
C LYS A 113 15.89 1.65 -2.85
N ALA A 114 14.58 1.49 -3.05
CA ALA A 114 14.02 1.11 -4.35
C ALA A 114 14.20 2.20 -5.42
N GLY A 115 14.57 3.42 -5.02
CA GLY A 115 14.71 4.57 -5.90
C GLY A 115 13.37 5.02 -6.47
N ILE A 116 13.25 6.32 -6.75
CA ILE A 116 12.07 6.84 -7.45
C ILE A 116 12.11 6.30 -8.88
N ASP A 117 11.26 5.30 -9.16
CA ASP A 117 11.14 4.74 -10.50
C ASP A 117 10.53 5.78 -11.45
N LEU A 118 11.41 6.36 -12.27
CA LEU A 118 11.12 7.34 -13.30
C LEU A 118 10.06 6.87 -14.30
N PHE A 119 9.88 5.56 -14.49
CA PHE A 119 8.85 5.01 -15.38
C PHE A 119 7.45 5.02 -14.75
N LYS A 120 7.34 4.89 -13.43
CA LYS A 120 6.05 5.00 -12.71
C LYS A 120 5.55 6.43 -12.62
N LEU A 121 6.46 7.41 -12.68
CA LEU A 121 6.18 8.84 -12.61
C LEU A 121 5.83 9.46 -13.98
N GLN A 122 5.96 8.70 -15.08
CA GLN A 122 5.60 9.18 -16.41
C GLN A 122 4.10 9.54 -16.49
N PRO A 123 3.73 10.56 -17.29
CA PRO A 123 2.33 10.91 -17.50
C PRO A 123 1.60 9.70 -18.09
N LYS A 124 0.61 9.22 -17.34
CA LYS A 124 -0.20 8.06 -17.75
C LYS A 124 -1.20 8.46 -18.84
N LYS A 125 -1.65 7.48 -19.61
CA LYS A 125 -2.66 7.69 -20.66
C LYS A 125 -3.96 8.22 -20.06
N ALA A 126 -4.70 9.10 -20.75
CA ALA A 126 -5.93 9.69 -20.21
C ALA A 126 -7.00 8.66 -19.76
N ASN A 127 -7.00 7.46 -20.35
CA ASN A 127 -7.94 6.37 -20.00
C ASN A 127 -7.40 5.39 -18.95
N TRP A 128 -6.23 5.64 -18.37
CA TRP A 128 -5.59 4.79 -17.35
C TRP A 128 -6.53 4.53 -16.16
N ASP A 129 -7.18 5.58 -15.67
CA ASP A 129 -8.00 5.47 -14.46
C ASP A 129 -9.31 4.74 -14.77
N LEU A 130 -9.91 5.05 -15.93
CA LEU A 130 -11.08 4.33 -16.42
C LEU A 130 -10.81 2.84 -16.57
N LYS A 131 -9.62 2.47 -17.07
CA LYS A 131 -9.21 1.06 -17.19
C LYS A 131 -9.10 0.42 -15.81
N ARG A 132 -8.45 1.08 -14.85
CA ARG A 132 -8.31 0.58 -13.47
C ARG A 132 -9.65 0.34 -12.80
N ASP A 133 -10.59 1.28 -12.93
CA ASP A 133 -11.91 1.17 -12.30
C ASP A 133 -12.79 0.12 -12.99
N LEU A 134 -12.66 -0.02 -14.31
CA LEU A 134 -13.30 -1.07 -15.07
C LEU A 134 -12.71 -2.45 -14.72
N ASP A 135 -11.40 -2.56 -14.51
CA ASP A 135 -10.72 -3.81 -14.13
C ASP A 135 -11.23 -4.30 -12.76
N LYS A 136 -11.35 -3.39 -11.77
CA LYS A 136 -11.96 -3.71 -10.45
C LYS A 136 -13.39 -4.24 -10.60
N LYS A 137 -14.21 -3.60 -11.45
CA LYS A 137 -15.60 -4.04 -11.69
C LYS A 137 -15.66 -5.39 -12.42
N LYS A 138 -14.70 -5.66 -13.30
CA LYS A 138 -14.60 -6.92 -14.04
C LYS A 138 -14.05 -8.08 -13.21
N GLU A 139 -13.38 -7.84 -12.10
CA GLU A 139 -12.77 -8.89 -11.27
C GLU A 139 -13.77 -9.99 -10.87
N ILE A 140 -14.94 -9.59 -10.35
CA ILE A 140 -16.01 -10.53 -9.97
C ILE A 140 -16.53 -11.30 -11.19
N LEU A 141 -16.67 -10.61 -12.33
CA LEU A 141 -17.14 -11.22 -13.58
C LEU A 141 -16.09 -12.20 -14.11
N ASN A 142 -14.80 -11.87 -14.04
CA ASN A 142 -13.70 -12.70 -14.50
C ASN A 142 -13.68 -14.03 -13.75
N VAL A 143 -13.88 -14.05 -12.43
CA VAL A 143 -13.97 -15.30 -11.67
C VAL A 143 -15.11 -16.19 -12.18
N LYS A 144 -16.30 -15.60 -12.42
CA LYS A 144 -17.45 -16.34 -12.95
C LYS A 144 -17.19 -16.85 -14.38
N THR A 145 -16.58 -16.01 -15.22
CA THR A 145 -16.22 -16.35 -16.60
C THR A 145 -15.20 -17.48 -16.63
N GLN A 146 -14.15 -17.44 -15.80
CA GLN A 146 -13.15 -18.52 -15.70
C GLN A 146 -13.78 -19.83 -15.21
N ASN A 147 -14.69 -19.76 -14.22
CA ASN A 147 -15.44 -20.93 -13.78
C ASN A 147 -16.35 -21.50 -14.88
N ALA A 148 -17.00 -20.64 -15.67
CA ALA A 148 -17.83 -21.06 -16.80
C ALA A 148 -16.98 -21.70 -17.91
N ILE A 149 -15.82 -21.11 -18.23
CA ILE A 149 -14.86 -21.68 -19.18
C ILE A 149 -14.41 -23.06 -18.68
N ALA A 150 -14.05 -23.21 -17.41
CA ALA A 150 -13.65 -24.49 -16.84
C ALA A 150 -14.75 -25.55 -16.92
N ARG A 151 -16.02 -25.17 -16.71
CA ARG A 151 -17.17 -26.08 -16.89
C ARG A 151 -17.35 -26.50 -18.35
N LEU A 152 -17.30 -25.55 -19.28
CA LEU A 152 -17.43 -25.85 -20.72
C LEU A 152 -16.29 -26.75 -21.20
N VAL A 153 -15.06 -26.52 -20.75
CA VAL A 153 -13.91 -27.38 -21.08
C VAL A 153 -14.11 -28.78 -20.49
N ARG A 154 -14.58 -28.89 -19.25
CA ARG A 154 -14.89 -30.19 -18.63
C ARG A 154 -15.95 -30.95 -19.43
N GLU A 155 -17.05 -30.29 -19.80
CA GLU A 155 -18.12 -30.90 -20.59
C GLU A 155 -17.62 -31.35 -21.97
N ARG A 156 -16.82 -30.51 -22.65
CA ARG A 156 -16.21 -30.87 -23.94
C ARG A 156 -15.32 -32.10 -23.83
N ILE A 157 -14.45 -32.16 -22.81
CA ILE A 157 -13.58 -33.32 -22.58
C ILE A 157 -14.41 -34.56 -22.25
N GLN A 158 -15.43 -34.45 -21.40
CA GLN A 158 -16.30 -35.59 -21.06
C GLN A 158 -17.07 -36.09 -22.28
N ASN A 159 -17.57 -35.20 -23.14
CA ASN A 159 -18.26 -35.58 -24.37
C ASN A 159 -17.30 -36.25 -25.35
N ALA A 160 -16.10 -35.70 -25.56
CA ALA A 160 -15.06 -36.34 -26.36
C ALA A 160 -14.71 -37.74 -25.84
N LYS A 161 -14.59 -37.92 -24.51
CA LYS A 161 -14.36 -39.23 -23.88
C LYS A 161 -15.54 -40.18 -24.06
N LYS A 162 -16.79 -39.70 -23.96
CA LYS A 162 -17.98 -40.52 -24.22
C LYS A 162 -18.07 -40.95 -25.68
N GLU A 163 -17.79 -40.05 -26.61
CA GLU A 163 -17.75 -40.35 -28.05
C GLU A 163 -16.67 -41.39 -28.36
N ALA A 164 -15.45 -41.23 -27.83
CA ALA A 164 -14.38 -42.22 -27.97
C ALA A 164 -14.77 -43.58 -27.38
N LYS A 165 -15.36 -43.62 -26.17
CA LYS A 165 -15.88 -44.85 -25.57
C LYS A 165 -17.03 -45.47 -26.38
N SER A 166 -17.90 -44.67 -26.97
CA SER A 166 -19.00 -45.17 -27.82
C SER A 166 -18.48 -45.78 -29.13
N ARG A 167 -17.45 -45.18 -29.73
CA ARG A 167 -16.74 -45.73 -30.89
C ARG A 167 -16.02 -47.04 -30.56
N GLN A 168 -15.37 -47.11 -29.39
CA GLN A 168 -14.78 -48.37 -28.90
C GLN A 168 -15.83 -49.45 -28.59
N LYS A 169 -17.05 -49.08 -28.16
CA LYS A 169 -18.14 -50.05 -27.95
C LYS A 169 -18.73 -50.61 -29.23
N THR A 170 -18.63 -49.90 -30.36
CA THR A 170 -19.05 -50.39 -31.67
C THR A 170 -18.06 -51.35 -32.32
N ASP A 171 -16.79 -51.33 -31.88
CA ASP A 171 -15.79 -52.34 -32.22
C ASP A 171 -15.79 -53.45 -31.15
N LEU A 172 -16.54 -54.53 -31.41
CA LEU A 172 -16.83 -55.62 -30.48
C LEU A 172 -15.58 -56.32 -29.91
N GLN A 173 -15.42 -56.31 -28.57
CA GLN A 173 -14.99 -57.46 -27.76
C GLN A 173 -15.33 -57.24 -26.26
N PRO A 174 -15.84 -58.26 -25.54
CA PRO A 174 -16.17 -58.12 -24.12
C PRO A 174 -14.94 -58.42 -23.26
N GLN A 175 -14.40 -57.43 -22.55
CA GLN A 175 -13.49 -57.73 -21.43
C GLN A 175 -13.58 -56.74 -20.27
N VAL A 176 -14.04 -57.32 -19.16
CA VAL A 176 -13.72 -57.11 -17.74
C VAL A 176 -13.80 -55.68 -17.18
N ASP A 177 -14.80 -55.51 -16.30
CA ASP A 177 -14.91 -54.44 -15.33
C ASP A 177 -13.60 -54.32 -14.52
N LYS A 178 -12.92 -53.17 -14.62
CA LYS A 178 -11.94 -52.73 -13.65
C LYS A 178 -12.33 -51.35 -13.15
N GLU A 179 -13.13 -51.38 -12.09
CA GLU A 179 -13.23 -50.28 -11.13
C GLU A 179 -11.84 -50.05 -10.52
N GLY A 180 -11.27 -48.89 -10.80
CA GLY A 180 -9.98 -48.46 -10.29
C GLY A 180 -9.74 -47.04 -10.72
N GLU A 181 -9.98 -46.11 -9.80
CA GLU A 181 -9.59 -44.72 -9.93
C GLU A 181 -8.09 -44.63 -10.18
N GLU A 182 -7.67 -44.25 -11.39
CA GLU A 182 -6.29 -43.86 -11.65
C GLU A 182 -6.30 -42.51 -12.36
N MET A 183 -6.19 -41.46 -11.55
CA MET A 183 -5.68 -40.18 -12.01
C MET A 183 -4.24 -40.39 -12.45
N GLY A 184 -4.02 -40.55 -13.75
CA GLY A 184 -2.68 -40.69 -14.31
C GLY A 184 -2.77 -40.81 -15.82
N ILE A 185 -2.10 -39.90 -16.51
CA ILE A 185 -1.81 -39.86 -17.95
C ILE A 185 -2.17 -41.18 -18.67
N GLU A 186 -3.14 -41.12 -19.58
CA GLU A 186 -3.67 -42.28 -20.32
C GLU A 186 -2.50 -43.09 -20.93
N GLY A 187 -2.24 -44.30 -20.43
CA GLY A 187 -1.12 -45.14 -20.85
C GLY A 187 -1.10 -45.42 -22.36
N SER A 188 -2.25 -45.36 -23.03
CA SER A 188 -2.34 -45.45 -24.49
C SER A 188 -1.73 -44.22 -25.20
N THR A 189 -1.90 -43.02 -24.65
CA THR A 189 -1.35 -41.78 -25.22
C THR A 189 0.16 -41.68 -25.00
N LEU A 190 0.67 -42.21 -23.89
CA LEU A 190 2.11 -42.31 -23.65
C LEU A 190 2.78 -43.32 -24.60
N VAL A 191 2.16 -44.49 -24.82
CA VAL A 191 2.67 -45.50 -25.76
C VAL A 191 2.64 -44.98 -27.21
N GLU A 192 1.57 -44.27 -27.60
CA GLU A 192 1.48 -43.65 -28.92
C GLU A 192 2.53 -42.55 -29.10
N GLY A 193 2.78 -41.73 -28.07
CA GLY A 193 3.87 -40.74 -28.07
C GLY A 193 5.27 -41.34 -28.14
N ILE A 194 5.50 -42.49 -27.49
CA ILE A 194 6.78 -43.22 -27.57
C ILE A 194 7.00 -43.77 -28.99
N ASN A 195 5.97 -44.35 -29.60
CA ASN A 195 6.07 -44.89 -30.96
C ASN A 195 6.27 -43.79 -32.01
N LEU A 196 5.64 -42.62 -31.85
CA LEU A 196 5.85 -41.45 -32.70
C LEU A 196 7.29 -40.94 -32.61
N ARG A 197 7.82 -40.82 -31.39
CA ARG A 197 9.20 -40.40 -31.17
C ARG A 197 10.21 -41.39 -31.76
N GLU A 198 9.95 -42.69 -31.63
CA GLU A 198 10.82 -43.73 -32.22
C GLU A 198 10.76 -43.74 -33.76
N GLN A 199 9.64 -43.33 -34.36
CA GLN A 199 9.54 -43.13 -35.81
C GLN A 199 10.29 -41.87 -36.26
N GLU A 200 10.11 -40.75 -35.55
CA GLU A 200 10.81 -39.49 -35.84
C GLU A 200 12.33 -39.66 -35.74
N GLU A 201 12.83 -40.32 -34.68
CA GLU A 201 14.25 -40.60 -34.52
C GLU A 201 14.81 -41.48 -35.67
N ARG A 202 14.04 -42.47 -36.15
CA ARG A 202 14.45 -43.28 -37.31
C ARG A 202 14.45 -42.50 -38.62
N GLU A 203 13.50 -41.59 -38.81
CA GLU A 203 13.44 -40.75 -40.00
C GLU A 203 14.54 -39.67 -39.99
N GLU A 204 14.83 -39.08 -38.83
CA GLU A 204 15.95 -38.17 -38.65
C GLU A 204 17.29 -38.87 -38.91
N GLU A 205 17.49 -40.08 -38.40
CA GLU A 205 18.71 -40.85 -38.64
C GLU A 205 18.87 -41.25 -40.12
N ARG A 206 17.76 -41.49 -40.84
CA ARG A 206 17.79 -41.70 -42.29
C ARG A 206 18.13 -40.41 -43.04
N LYS A 207 17.54 -39.30 -42.63
CA LYS A 207 17.77 -37.99 -43.23
C LYS A 207 19.19 -37.46 -42.96
N GLU A 208 19.75 -37.75 -41.78
CA GLU A 208 21.13 -37.43 -41.42
C GLU A 208 22.11 -38.22 -42.29
N ARG A 209 21.85 -39.51 -42.56
CA ARG A 209 22.63 -40.28 -43.54
C ARG A 209 22.51 -39.75 -44.97
N GLU A 210 21.31 -39.34 -45.39
CA GLU A 210 21.10 -38.70 -46.70
C GLU A 210 21.84 -37.35 -46.80
N LEU A 211 21.92 -36.57 -45.71
CA LEU A 211 22.67 -35.30 -45.63
C LEU A 211 24.19 -35.51 -45.60
N ASP A 212 24.67 -36.57 -44.95
CA ASP A 212 26.09 -36.94 -44.93
C ASP A 212 26.56 -37.46 -46.30
N ASP A 213 25.69 -38.14 -47.06
CA ASP A 213 25.93 -38.56 -48.44
C ASP A 213 25.82 -37.39 -49.45
N GLU A 214 25.03 -36.34 -49.15
CA GLU A 214 24.97 -35.07 -49.89
C GLU A 214 26.00 -34.02 -49.39
N GLY A 215 27.22 -34.47 -49.10
CA GLY A 215 28.34 -33.60 -48.72
C GLY A 215 28.59 -32.45 -49.72
N PRO A 216 29.15 -31.32 -49.24
CA PRO A 216 29.12 -30.04 -49.93
C PRO A 216 29.87 -30.09 -51.27
N ILE A 217 29.18 -29.68 -52.34
CA ILE A 217 29.78 -29.32 -53.64
C ILE A 217 30.49 -27.96 -53.51
#